data_AF-A0A6C1RUY2-F1
#
_entry.id   AF-A0A6C1RUY2-F1
#
_cell.length_a   1.000
_cell.length_b   1.000
_cell.length_c   1.000
_cell.angle_alpha   90.00
_cell.angle_beta   90.00
_cell.angle_gamma   90.00
#
_symmetry.space_group_name_H-M   'P 1'
#
loop_
_entity.id
_entity.type
_entity.pdbx_description
1 polymer ?
#
loop_
_entity_poly.entity_id
_entity_poly.type
_entity_poly.pdbx_seq_one_letter_code
_entity_poly.pdbx_strand_id
1 'polypeptide(L)'
;MRTTLDIDTDVLQTAKDIARKEGRTTGAVLSDLARRGFYASASGVADSAPPYQVRDGVPVLPPTGSLVSDAHVRGLRDELGV
;
A
#
# COMPACT_ATOMS: atom_id res chain seq x y z
N MET A 1 -12.76 -5.01 3.54
CA MET A 1 -13.57 -4.32 4.55
C MET A 1 -14.56 -3.38 3.86
N ARG A 2 -15.70 -3.07 4.49
CA ARG A 2 -16.63 -2.05 4.02
C ARG A 2 -16.49 -0.83 4.92
N THR A 3 -16.00 0.25 4.36
CA THR A 3 -15.67 1.50 5.06
C THR A 3 -16.27 2.64 4.26
N THR A 4 -16.73 3.69 4.95
CA THR A 4 -17.09 4.96 4.32
C THR A 4 -15.83 5.83 4.29
N LEU A 5 -15.47 6.32 3.11
CA LEU A 5 -14.30 7.17 2.87
C LEU A 5 -14.78 8.42 2.15
N ASP A 6 -14.25 9.58 2.54
CA ASP A 6 -14.41 10.82 1.78
C ASP A 6 -13.39 10.84 0.64
N ILE A 7 -13.84 11.11 -0.59
CA ILE A 7 -13.02 11.10 -1.80
C ILE A 7 -13.44 12.22 -2.73
N ASP A 8 -12.46 12.79 -3.43
CA ASP A 8 -12.73 13.82 -4.41
C ASP A 8 -13.64 13.31 -5.54
N THR A 9 -14.47 14.22 -6.05
CA THR A 9 -15.52 13.89 -7.03
C THR A 9 -14.92 13.40 -8.35
N ASP A 10 -13.79 13.97 -8.78
CA ASP A 10 -13.07 13.59 -9.99
C ASP A 10 -12.45 12.18 -9.88
N VAL A 11 -11.92 11.83 -8.71
CA VAL A 11 -11.40 10.49 -8.40
C VAL A 11 -12.54 9.46 -8.44
N LEU A 12 -13.69 9.78 -7.84
CA LEU A 12 -14.85 8.89 -7.87
C LEU A 12 -15.36 8.67 -9.30
N GLN A 13 -15.44 9.71 -10.12
CA GLN A 13 -15.89 9.58 -11.51
C GLN A 13 -14.91 8.73 -12.33
N THR A 14 -13.62 8.99 -12.20
CA THR A 14 -12.56 8.22 -12.88
C THR A 14 -12.65 6.74 -12.49
N ALA A 15 -12.81 6.44 -11.19
CA ALA A 15 -12.97 5.07 -10.73
C ALA A 15 -14.23 4.38 -11.28
N LYS A 16 -15.34 5.12 -11.44
CA LYS A 16 -16.58 4.60 -12.05
C LYS A 16 -16.39 4.28 -13.53
N ASP A 17 -15.68 5.12 -14.27
CA ASP A 17 -15.45 4.89 -15.70
C ASP A 17 -14.54 3.69 -15.94
N ILE A 18 -13.47 3.55 -15.14
CA ILE A 18 -12.61 2.35 -15.16
C ILE A 18 -13.42 1.11 -14.78
N ALA A 19 -14.22 1.18 -13.72
CA ALA A 19 -15.06 0.06 -13.27
C ALA A 19 -16.05 -0.39 -14.36
N ARG A 20 -16.69 0.54 -15.07
CA ARG A 20 -17.59 0.25 -16.18
C ARG A 20 -16.84 -0.42 -17.34
N LYS A 21 -15.66 0.07 -17.67
CA LYS A 21 -14.82 -0.49 -18.75
C LYS A 21 -14.33 -1.91 -18.43
N GLU A 22 -14.00 -2.19 -17.17
CA GLU A 22 -13.45 -3.47 -16.73
C GLU A 22 -14.51 -4.47 -16.23
N GLY A 23 -15.78 -4.07 -16.14
CA GLY A 23 -16.84 -4.92 -15.60
C GLY A 23 -16.67 -5.24 -14.10
N ARG A 24 -16.01 -4.35 -13.36
CA ARG A 24 -15.71 -4.50 -11.92
C ARG A 24 -16.53 -3.52 -11.09
N THR A 25 -16.57 -3.72 -9.78
CA THR A 25 -17.19 -2.72 -8.88
C THR A 25 -16.24 -1.55 -8.65
N THR A 26 -16.78 -0.34 -8.46
CA THR A 26 -15.98 0.86 -8.15
C THR A 26 -15.09 0.68 -6.93
N GLY A 27 -15.60 0.01 -5.89
CA GLY A 27 -14.82 -0.30 -4.68
C GLY A 27 -13.66 -1.25 -4.93
N ALA A 28 -13.82 -2.24 -5.83
CA ALA A 28 -12.73 -3.15 -6.21
C ALA A 28 -11.63 -2.43 -7.00
N VAL A 29 -12.01 -1.53 -7.91
CA VAL A 29 -11.08 -0.69 -8.67
C VAL A 29 -10.33 0.26 -7.75
N LEU A 30 -11.01 0.99 -6.87
CA LEU A 30 -10.37 1.87 -5.88
C LEU A 30 -9.41 1.12 -4.96
N SER A 31 -9.79 -0.08 -4.51
CA SER A 31 -8.91 -0.90 -3.64
C SER A 31 -7.64 -1.35 -4.36
N ASP A 32 -7.72 -1.66 -5.66
CA ASP A 32 -6.57 -2.04 -6.48
C ASP A 32 -5.67 -0.84 -6.79
N LEU A 33 -6.27 0.30 -7.17
CA LEU A 33 -5.53 1.56 -7.39
C LEU A 33 -4.80 2.02 -6.12
N ALA A 34 -5.46 1.99 -4.97
CA ALA A 34 -4.86 2.33 -3.69
C ALA A 34 -3.67 1.42 -3.36
N ARG A 35 -3.81 0.09 -3.54
CA ARG A 35 -2.69 -0.85 -3.37
C ARG A 35 -1.51 -0.48 -4.25
N ARG A 36 -1.72 -0.30 -5.56
CA ARG A 36 -0.65 0.06 -6.50
C ARG A 36 0.03 1.38 -6.12
N GLY A 37 -0.75 2.38 -5.71
CA GLY A 37 -0.22 3.68 -5.24
C GLY A 37 0.66 3.55 -4.00
N PHE A 38 0.22 2.77 -3.00
CA PHE A 38 1.01 2.54 -1.80
C PHE A 38 2.32 1.79 -2.08
N TYR A 39 2.31 0.77 -2.95
CA TYR A 39 3.54 0.07 -3.33
C TYR A 39 4.48 0.93 -4.18
N ALA A 40 3.95 1.75 -5.10
CA ALA A 40 4.77 2.64 -5.93
C ALA A 40 5.55 3.68 -5.08
N SER A 41 4.93 4.21 -4.02
CA SER A 41 5.62 5.11 -3.08
C SER A 41 6.73 4.42 -2.28
N ALA A 42 6.66 3.10 -2.10
CA ALA A 42 7.64 2.33 -1.34
C ALA A 42 8.88 1.95 -2.18
N SER A 43 8.74 1.88 -3.50
CA SER A 43 9.82 1.47 -4.42
C SER A 43 10.76 2.61 -4.86
N GLY A 44 10.39 3.87 -4.64
CA GLY A 44 11.15 5.04 -5.13
C GLY A 44 12.49 5.34 -4.46
N VAL A 45 13.01 4.47 -3.58
CA VAL A 45 14.20 4.76 -2.75
C VAL A 45 15.33 3.73 -2.89
N ALA A 46 15.17 2.69 -3.73
CA ALA A 46 16.03 1.51 -3.66
C ALA A 46 17.25 1.50 -4.61
N ASP A 47 17.25 2.22 -5.73
CA ASP A 47 18.28 2.00 -6.76
C ASP A 47 19.64 2.67 -6.51
N SER A 48 19.82 3.44 -5.42
CA SER A 48 21.11 4.12 -5.15
C SER A 48 21.48 4.25 -3.66
N ALA A 49 20.72 3.63 -2.75
CA ALA A 49 21.03 3.68 -1.33
C ALA A 49 22.03 2.59 -0.93
N PRO A 50 22.97 2.86 0.00
CA PRO A 50 23.83 1.82 0.57
C PRO A 50 22.96 0.71 1.20
N PRO A 51 23.46 -0.54 1.28
CA PRO A 51 22.69 -1.71 1.72
C PRO A 51 22.16 -1.61 3.16
N TYR A 52 22.64 -0.63 3.93
CA TYR A 52 22.11 -0.23 5.22
C TYR A 52 22.53 1.22 5.52
N GLN A 53 21.75 1.94 6.33
CA GLN A 53 22.14 3.21 6.95
C GLN A 53 22.35 2.98 8.44
N VAL A 54 23.45 3.46 9.02
CA VAL A 54 23.63 3.42 10.48
C VAL A 54 22.97 4.65 11.08
N ARG A 55 21.98 4.46 11.97
CA ARG A 55 21.38 5.52 12.78
C ARG A 55 21.60 5.20 14.25
N ASP A 56 22.25 6.12 14.97
CA ASP A 56 22.59 5.97 16.39
C ASP A 56 23.31 4.66 16.73
N GLY A 57 24.21 4.21 15.84
CA GLY A 57 24.95 2.94 16.00
C GLY A 57 24.18 1.68 15.61
N VAL A 58 22.92 1.80 15.16
CA VAL A 58 22.08 0.68 14.73
C VAL A 58 21.99 0.63 13.20
N PRO A 59 22.27 -0.52 12.56
CA PRO A 59 22.06 -0.68 11.12
C PRO A 59 20.56 -0.72 10.80
N VAL A 60 20.10 0.26 10.04
CA VAL A 60 18.74 0.38 9.52
C VAL A 60 18.71 -0.24 8.13
N LEU A 61 17.82 -1.22 7.96
CA LEU A 61 17.58 -1.86 6.68
C LEU A 61 16.89 -0.89 5.71
N PRO A 62 17.26 -0.93 4.42
CA PRO A 62 16.59 -0.11 3.41
C PRO A 62 15.13 -0.55 3.25
N PRO A 63 14.24 0.37 2.83
CA PRO A 63 12.85 0.01 2.55
C PRO A 63 12.80 -1.08 1.48
N THR A 64 12.13 -2.19 1.77
CA THR A 64 12.02 -3.35 0.87
C THR A 64 10.93 -3.20 -0.19
N GLY A 65 10.26 -2.05 -0.26
CA GLY A 65 9.14 -1.80 -1.16
C GLY A 65 7.83 -2.51 -0.76
N SER A 66 7.81 -3.29 0.32
CA SER A 66 6.58 -3.94 0.80
C SER A 66 5.83 -3.04 1.78
N LEU A 67 4.54 -2.83 1.52
CA LEU A 67 3.64 -2.16 2.45
C LEU A 67 3.39 -3.06 3.66
N VAL A 68 3.96 -2.70 4.82
CA VAL A 68 3.66 -3.36 6.09
C VAL A 68 2.59 -2.54 6.82
N SER A 69 1.39 -3.11 6.94
CA SER A 69 0.29 -2.51 7.71
C SER A 69 0.20 -3.13 9.10
N ASP A 70 -0.38 -2.39 10.05
CA ASP A 70 -0.59 -2.92 11.40
C ASP A 70 -1.49 -4.17 11.41
N ALA A 71 -2.46 -4.25 10.48
CA ALA A 71 -3.28 -5.44 10.29
C ALA A 71 -2.47 -6.65 9.79
N HIS A 72 -1.49 -6.43 8.92
CA HIS A 72 -0.57 -7.47 8.48
C HIS A 72 0.27 -7.97 9.66
N VAL A 73 0.80 -7.07 10.49
CA VAL A 73 1.56 -7.44 11.70
C VAL A 73 0.69 -8.26 12.65
N ARG A 74 -0.54 -7.84 12.92
CA ARG A 74 -1.47 -8.59 13.79
C ARG A 74 -1.77 -9.99 13.24
N GLY A 75 -1.99 -10.13 11.93
CA GLY A 75 -2.19 -11.45 11.32
C GLY A 75 -0.99 -12.39 11.51
N LEU A 76 0.23 -11.88 11.33
CA LEU A 76 1.45 -12.66 11.57
C LEU A 76 1.59 -13.06 13.04
N ARG A 77 1.23 -12.16 13.96
CA ARG A 77 1.24 -12.43 15.40
C ARG A 77 0.27 -13.55 15.77
N ASP A 78 -0.95 -13.51 15.24
CA ASP A 78 -1.95 -14.54 15.45
C ASP A 78 -1.49 -15.90 14.88
N GLU A 79 -0.88 -15.92 13.69
CA GLU A 79 -0.33 -17.13 13.06
C GLU A 79 0.85 -17.73 13.84
N LEU A 80 1.73 -16.88 14.38
CA LEU A 80 2.92 -17.29 15.12
C LEU A 80 2.65 -17.50 16.63
N GLY A 81 1.46 -17.14 17.12
CA GLY A 81 1.05 -17.29 18.52
C GLY A 81 1.74 -16.34 19.50
N VAL A 82 2.06 -15.10 19.07
CA VAL A 82 2.82 -14.08 19.84
C VAL A 82 2.11 -12.74 20.01
#